data_AF-A0A7W7TXE5-F1
#
_entry.id   AF-A0A7W7TXE5-F1
#
_cell.length_a   1.000
_cell.length_b   1.000
_cell.length_c   1.000
_cell.angle_alpha   90.00
_cell.angle_beta   90.00
_cell.angle_gamma   90.00
#
_symmetry.space_group_name_H-M   'P 1'
#
loop_
_entity.id
_entity.type
_entity.pdbx_description
1 polymer ?
#
loop_
_entity_poly.entity_id
_entity_poly.type
_entity_poly.pdbx_seq_one_letter_code
_entity_poly.pdbx_strand_id
1 'polypeptide(L)'
;MGHTYAQLAAGFGGGIATVYRYITEAVEVLAAVVPDLATAVRTAAHKAFVILDGTLLPIDRIAADRPYYSGKHKKHGMNVQVLTDPFGRLLWASAALPGPVHDIKAARTHGVIAALAEGWRALLGR
;
A
#
# COMPACT_ATOMS: atom_id res chain seq x y z
N MET A 1 -5.87 11.51 -11.01
CA MET A 1 -6.28 10.53 -12.03
C MET A 1 -5.01 10.07 -12.73
N GLY A 2 -4.75 8.76 -12.79
CA GLY A 2 -3.61 8.22 -13.54
C GLY A 2 -3.91 8.18 -15.05
N HIS A 3 -2.86 8.01 -15.86
CA HIS A 3 -3.01 7.78 -17.30
C HIS A 3 -3.16 6.27 -17.58
N THR A 4 -4.01 5.92 -18.56
CA THR A 4 -4.06 4.55 -19.07
C THR A 4 -2.80 4.21 -19.86
N TYR A 5 -2.54 2.91 -20.07
CA TYR A 5 -1.41 2.51 -20.93
C TYR A 5 -1.52 3.07 -22.35
N ALA A 6 -2.73 3.19 -22.90
CA ALA A 6 -2.95 3.80 -24.21
C ALA A 6 -2.61 5.30 -24.21
N GLN A 7 -2.96 6.04 -23.15
CA GLN A 7 -2.64 7.46 -23.02
C GLN A 7 -1.13 7.68 -22.87
N LEU A 8 -0.45 6.84 -22.08
CA LEU A 8 1.01 6.87 -21.96
C LEU A 8 1.69 6.51 -23.29
N ALA A 9 1.20 5.49 -23.98
CA ALA A 9 1.74 5.08 -25.28
C ALA A 9 1.63 6.21 -26.31
N ALA A 10 0.47 6.85 -26.39
CA ALA A 10 0.26 8.01 -27.25
C ALA A 10 1.16 9.21 -26.87
N GLY A 11 1.30 9.50 -25.57
CA GLY A 11 2.11 10.63 -25.08
C GLY A 11 3.61 10.47 -25.29
N PHE A 12 4.12 9.24 -25.23
CA PHE A 12 5.54 8.93 -25.41
C PHE A 12 5.90 8.43 -26.82
N GLY A 13 4.94 8.37 -27.75
CA GLY A 13 5.17 7.89 -29.13
C GLY A 13 5.58 6.42 -29.21
N GLY A 14 5.12 5.59 -28.27
CA GLY A 14 5.51 4.19 -28.13
C GLY A 14 4.33 3.21 -28.24
N GLY A 15 4.62 1.91 -28.24
CA GLY A 15 3.60 0.87 -28.20
C GLY A 15 3.08 0.61 -26.78
N ILE A 16 1.81 0.18 -26.66
CA ILE A 16 1.18 -0.20 -25.37
C ILE A 16 2.00 -1.27 -24.63
N ALA A 17 2.53 -2.26 -25.36
CA ALA A 17 3.37 -3.31 -24.77
C ALA A 17 4.67 -2.77 -24.15
N THR A 18 5.28 -1.75 -24.77
CA THR A 18 6.49 -1.10 -24.25
C THR A 18 6.17 -0.33 -22.97
N VAL A 19 5.06 0.40 -22.94
CA VAL A 19 4.59 1.09 -21.73
C VAL A 19 4.33 0.11 -20.60
N TYR A 20 3.61 -0.98 -20.87
CA TYR A 20 3.35 -2.02 -19.88
C TYR A 20 4.65 -2.56 -19.29
N ARG A 21 5.62 -2.91 -20.14
CA ARG A 21 6.92 -3.42 -19.70
C ARG A 21 7.65 -2.43 -18.80
N TYR A 22 7.74 -1.17 -19.19
CA TYR A 22 8.41 -0.14 -18.37
C TYR A 22 7.71 0.11 -17.04
N ILE A 23 6.38 0.04 -17.00
CA ILE A 23 5.65 0.18 -15.74
C ILE A 23 5.94 -1.01 -14.82
N THR A 24 5.93 -2.24 -15.35
CA THR A 24 6.27 -3.43 -14.55
C THR A 24 7.71 -3.35 -14.03
N GLU A 25 8.68 -3.00 -14.88
CA GLU A 25 10.09 -2.81 -14.47
C GLU A 25 10.22 -1.72 -13.39
N ALA A 26 9.53 -0.58 -13.55
CA ALA A 26 9.54 0.48 -12.55
C ALA A 26 8.92 0.03 -11.21
N VAL A 27 7.84 -0.75 -11.26
CA VAL A 27 7.21 -1.32 -10.06
C VAL A 27 8.17 -2.29 -9.35
N GLU A 28 8.91 -3.12 -10.09
CA GLU A 28 9.90 -4.03 -9.51
C GLU A 28 11.05 -3.26 -8.83
N VAL A 29 11.57 -2.22 -9.49
CA VAL A 29 12.61 -1.35 -8.91
C VAL A 29 12.10 -0.66 -7.64
N LEU A 30 10.88 -0.12 -7.68
CA LEU A 30 10.27 0.51 -6.51
C LEU A 30 10.08 -0.49 -5.38
N ALA A 31 9.56 -1.69 -5.67
CA ALA A 31 9.35 -2.76 -4.69
C ALA A 31 10.66 -3.16 -3.99
N ALA A 32 11.78 -3.16 -4.71
CA ALA A 32 13.10 -3.48 -4.15
C ALA A 32 13.62 -2.43 -3.16
N VAL A 33 13.13 -1.19 -3.21
CA VAL A 33 13.57 -0.09 -2.33
C VAL A 33 12.52 0.32 -1.29
N VAL A 34 11.34 -0.32 -1.27
CA VAL A 34 10.34 -0.06 -0.24
C VAL A 34 10.88 -0.48 1.13
N PRO A 35 10.84 0.39 2.15
CA PRO A 35 11.26 0.03 3.49
C PRO A 35 10.38 -1.09 4.07
N ASP A 36 11.00 -2.02 4.78
CA ASP A 36 10.27 -2.97 5.61
C ASP A 36 9.62 -2.29 6.83
N LEU A 37 8.74 -3.00 7.51
CA LEU A 37 8.01 -2.46 8.66
C LEU A 37 8.97 -2.01 9.77
N ALA A 38 10.06 -2.73 10.02
CA ALA A 38 11.03 -2.37 11.05
C ALA A 38 11.72 -1.03 10.75
N THR A 39 12.11 -0.82 9.49
CA THR A 39 12.72 0.43 9.01
C THR A 39 11.74 1.60 9.07
N ALA A 40 10.48 1.33 8.71
CA ALA A 40 9.42 2.31 8.81
C ALA A 40 9.14 2.71 10.26
N VAL A 41 9.12 1.77 11.20
CA VAL A 41 8.95 2.04 12.64
C VAL A 41 10.10 2.88 13.19
N ARG A 42 11.35 2.58 12.83
CA ARG A 42 12.50 3.43 13.22
C ARG A 42 12.35 4.86 12.71
N THR A 43 11.86 5.02 11.48
CA THR A 43 11.59 6.35 10.90
C THR A 43 10.42 7.04 11.60
N ALA A 44 9.35 6.31 11.89
CA ALA A 44 8.13 6.77 12.54
C ALA A 44 8.36 7.24 13.99
N ALA A 45 9.25 6.57 14.73
CA ALA A 45 9.58 6.94 16.11
C ALA A 45 10.05 8.40 16.23
N HIS A 46 10.75 8.91 15.21
CA HIS A 46 11.22 10.29 15.17
C HIS A 46 10.18 11.31 14.68
N LYS A 47 8.91 10.91 14.54
CA LYS A 47 7.80 11.77 14.14
C LYS A 47 6.88 12.05 15.33
N ALA A 48 6.26 13.22 15.34
CA ALA A 48 5.29 13.58 16.38
C ALA A 48 4.05 12.65 16.35
N PHE A 49 3.63 12.27 15.15
CA PHE A 49 2.62 11.25 14.90
C PHE A 49 2.83 10.67 13.50
N VAL A 50 2.15 9.56 13.23
CA VAL A 50 2.04 8.95 11.91
C VAL A 50 0.58 8.66 11.63
N ILE A 51 0.22 8.56 10.35
CA ILE A 51 -1.13 8.23 9.92
C ILE A 51 -1.10 6.82 9.34
N LEU A 52 -1.91 5.94 9.93
CA LEU A 52 -2.17 4.61 9.40
C LEU A 52 -3.57 4.62 8.76
N ASP A 53 -3.64 4.28 7.49
CA ASP A 53 -4.91 4.20 6.75
C ASP A 53 -5.02 2.92 5.92
N GLY A 54 -6.25 2.44 5.76
CA GLY A 54 -6.59 1.29 4.92
C GLY A 54 -7.14 1.75 3.59
N THR A 55 -6.45 1.46 2.49
CA THR A 55 -6.89 1.82 1.14
C THR A 55 -7.40 0.58 0.40
N LEU A 56 -8.63 0.65 -0.13
CA LEU A 56 -9.16 -0.35 -1.05
C LEU A 56 -8.71 -0.02 -2.48
N LEU A 57 -7.74 -0.78 -2.98
CA LEU A 57 -7.31 -0.73 -4.38
C LEU A 57 -8.29 -1.53 -5.24
N PRO A 58 -9.01 -0.88 -6.20
CA PRO A 58 -9.94 -1.59 -7.06
C PRO A 58 -9.18 -2.56 -7.97
N ILE A 59 -9.71 -3.76 -8.14
CA ILE A 59 -9.20 -4.76 -9.08
C ILE A 59 -10.32 -5.21 -9.99
N ASP A 60 -9.96 -5.70 -11.18
CA ASP A 60 -10.90 -6.39 -12.04
C ASP A 60 -11.35 -7.71 -11.41
N ARG A 61 -12.53 -8.15 -11.84
CA ARG A 61 -13.10 -9.42 -11.41
C ARG A 61 -12.20 -10.57 -11.87
N ILE A 62 -11.60 -11.28 -10.91
CA ILE A 62 -10.90 -12.53 -11.19
C ILE A 62 -11.84 -13.72 -10.96
N ALA A 63 -11.63 -14.85 -11.66
CA ALA A 63 -12.51 -16.03 -11.59
C ALA A 63 -12.70 -16.56 -10.13
N ALA A 64 -11.71 -16.38 -9.26
CA ALA A 64 -11.77 -16.66 -7.83
C ALA A 64 -12.45 -15.51 -7.05
N ASP A 65 -13.73 -15.29 -7.34
CA ASP A 65 -14.46 -14.03 -7.17
C ASP A 65 -14.77 -13.60 -5.72
N ARG A 66 -15.11 -14.56 -4.86
CA ARG A 66 -15.71 -14.28 -3.54
C ARG A 66 -14.80 -13.58 -2.51
N PRO A 67 -13.50 -13.90 -2.36
CA PRO A 67 -12.70 -13.28 -1.32
C PRO A 67 -12.47 -11.77 -1.54
N TYR A 68 -12.53 -11.27 -2.77
CA TYR A 68 -12.14 -9.89 -3.10
C TYR A 68 -13.31 -8.90 -3.18
N TYR A 69 -14.56 -9.34 -3.15
CA TYR A 69 -15.72 -8.46 -3.27
C TYR A 69 -16.06 -7.74 -1.97
N SER A 70 -15.73 -6.44 -1.88
CA SER A 70 -16.04 -5.61 -0.72
C SER A 70 -17.51 -5.17 -0.74
N GLY A 71 -18.34 -5.72 0.16
CA GLY A 71 -19.75 -5.34 0.28
C GLY A 71 -19.97 -3.85 0.60
N LYS A 72 -19.10 -3.25 1.44
CA LYS A 72 -19.13 -1.82 1.78
C LYS A 72 -18.98 -0.93 0.55
N HIS A 73 -18.05 -1.27 -0.32
CA HIS A 73 -17.71 -0.43 -1.48
C HIS A 73 -18.44 -0.88 -2.75
N LYS A 74 -19.08 -2.06 -2.73
CA LYS A 74 -19.75 -2.72 -3.86
C LYS A 74 -18.82 -2.94 -5.07
N LYS A 75 -17.55 -3.24 -4.80
CA LYS A 75 -16.50 -3.46 -5.83
C LYS A 75 -15.52 -4.53 -5.37
N HIS A 76 -14.86 -5.15 -6.34
CA HIS A 76 -13.69 -5.98 -6.09
C HIS A 76 -12.48 -5.11 -5.78
N GLY A 77 -11.72 -5.53 -4.79
CA GLY A 77 -10.51 -4.83 -4.44
C GLY A 77 -9.60 -5.60 -3.51
N MET A 78 -8.43 -5.04 -3.32
CA MET A 78 -7.45 -5.45 -2.32
C MET A 78 -7.31 -4.35 -1.28
N ASN A 79 -7.34 -4.71 0.00
CA ASN A 79 -7.05 -3.79 1.09
C ASN A 79 -5.53 -3.75 1.32
N VAL A 80 -4.95 -2.56 1.26
CA VAL A 80 -3.56 -2.30 1.62
C VAL A 80 -3.53 -1.29 2.75
N GLN A 81 -2.78 -1.59 3.80
CA GLN A 81 -2.52 -0.65 4.89
C GLN A 81 -1.32 0.21 4.53
N VAL A 82 -1.44 1.52 4.75
CA VAL A 82 -0.44 2.51 4.40
C VAL A 82 -0.08 3.32 5.64
N LEU A 83 1.22 3.43 5.91
CA LEU A 83 1.77 4.28 6.95
C LEU A 83 2.40 5.53 6.32
N THR A 84 2.01 6.71 6.77
CA THR A 84 2.58 7.98 6.29
C THR A 84 3.01 8.89 7.44
N ASP A 85 3.93 9.81 7.12
CA ASP A 85 4.26 10.90 8.02
C ASP A 85 3.20 12.02 7.96
N PRO A 86 3.27 13.04 8.85
CA PRO A 86 2.30 14.15 8.87
C PRO A 86 2.17 14.95 7.57
N PHE A 87 3.15 14.87 6.67
CA PHE A 87 3.15 15.54 5.37
C PHE A 87 2.65 14.62 4.25
N GLY A 88 2.15 13.43 4.58
CA GLY A 88 1.67 12.44 3.63
C GLY A 88 2.79 11.67 2.92
N ARG A 89 4.04 11.74 3.40
CA ARG A 89 5.12 10.93 2.81
C ARG A 89 4.94 9.49 3.21
N LEU A 90 4.96 8.59 2.23
CA LEU A 90 4.85 7.15 2.43
C LEU A 90 6.05 6.64 3.25
N LEU A 91 5.76 6.01 4.38
CA LEU A 91 6.75 5.36 5.23
C LEU A 91 6.73 3.84 5.06
N TRP A 92 5.57 3.25 4.77
CA TRP A 92 5.41 1.81 4.57
C TRP A 92 4.06 1.48 3.91
N ALA A 93 4.02 0.38 3.17
CA ALA A 93 2.79 -0.21 2.65
C ALA A 93 2.77 -1.71 2.92
N SER A 94 1.60 -2.25 3.28
CA SER A 94 1.43 -3.66 3.56
C SER A 94 1.36 -4.51 2.30
N ALA A 95 1.60 -5.81 2.47
CA ALA A 95 1.09 -6.79 1.52
C ALA A 95 -0.43 -6.68 1.41
N ALA A 96 -0.97 -6.91 0.23
CA ALA A 96 -2.40 -6.84 -0.04
C ALA A 96 -3.17 -7.95 0.70
N LEU A 97 -4.31 -7.58 1.28
CA LEU A 97 -5.32 -8.49 1.78
C LEU A 97 -6.59 -8.40 0.94
N PRO A 98 -7.50 -9.39 1.00
CA PRO A 98 -8.76 -9.29 0.29
C PRO A 98 -9.59 -8.08 0.75
N GLY A 99 -10.23 -7.39 -0.19
CA GLY A 99 -10.96 -6.13 0.03
C GLY A 99 -12.05 -6.09 1.11
N PRO A 100 -12.71 -7.21 1.50
CA PRO A 100 -13.65 -7.24 2.62
C PRO A 100 -13.00 -7.20 4.00
N VAL A 101 -11.68 -7.40 4.10
CA VAL A 101 -10.99 -7.38 5.39
C VAL A 101 -11.10 -5.97 5.97
N HIS A 102 -11.67 -5.87 7.18
CA HIS A 102 -11.76 -4.61 7.93
C HIS A 102 -10.37 -4.07 8.27
N ASP A 103 -10.22 -2.75 8.23
CA ASP A 103 -8.91 -2.08 8.40
C ASP A 103 -8.23 -2.43 9.72
N ILE A 104 -8.99 -2.44 10.84
CA ILE A 104 -8.43 -2.83 12.13
C ILE A 104 -7.94 -4.28 12.16
N LYS A 105 -8.59 -5.18 11.40
CA LYS A 105 -8.16 -6.57 11.26
C LYS A 105 -6.91 -6.64 10.37
N ALA A 106 -6.89 -5.92 9.26
CA ALA A 106 -5.74 -5.84 8.37
C ALA A 106 -4.50 -5.31 9.10
N ALA A 107 -4.62 -4.19 9.80
CA ALA A 107 -3.55 -3.62 10.60
C ALA A 107 -3.01 -4.59 11.66
N ARG A 108 -3.88 -5.35 12.33
CA ARG A 108 -3.46 -6.39 13.28
C ARG A 108 -2.77 -7.56 12.58
N THR A 109 -3.29 -8.03 11.45
CA THR A 109 -2.68 -9.10 10.65
C THR A 109 -1.26 -8.74 10.22
N HIS A 110 -1.00 -7.48 9.90
CA HIS A 110 0.34 -7.01 9.53
C HIS A 110 1.22 -6.61 10.71
N GLY A 111 0.72 -6.68 11.96
CA GLY A 111 1.49 -6.34 13.16
C GLY A 111 1.86 -4.86 13.31
N VAL A 112 1.40 -3.96 12.41
CA VAL A 112 1.84 -2.56 12.37
C VAL A 112 1.53 -1.80 13.66
N ILE A 113 0.39 -2.08 14.29
CA ILE A 113 0.00 -1.45 15.56
C ILE A 113 0.95 -1.85 16.68
N ALA A 114 1.27 -3.15 16.79
CA ALA A 114 2.18 -3.65 17.81
C ALA A 114 3.59 -3.10 17.61
N ALA A 115 4.09 -3.15 16.37
CA ALA A 115 5.42 -2.66 16.02
C ALA A 115 5.60 -1.15 16.30
N LEU A 116 4.59 -0.32 15.98
CA LEU A 116 4.63 1.11 16.32
C LEU A 116 4.61 1.35 17.83
N ALA A 117 3.79 0.60 18.57
CA ALA A 117 3.72 0.72 20.01
C ALA A 117 5.04 0.33 20.70
N GLU A 118 5.71 -0.71 20.21
CA GLU A 118 7.05 -1.11 20.65
C GLU A 118 8.11 -0.06 20.31
N GLY A 119 8.11 0.46 19.08
CA GLY A 119 9.06 1.49 18.65
C GLY A 119 8.97 2.79 19.47
N TRP A 120 7.75 3.24 19.78
CA TRP A 120 7.57 4.42 20.63
C TRP A 120 7.98 4.19 22.08
N ARG A 121 7.70 3.01 22.64
CA ARG A 121 8.15 2.61 23.98
C ARG A 121 9.67 2.65 24.09
N ALA A 122 10.35 2.05 23.11
CA ALA A 122 11.81 2.05 23.04
C ALA A 122 12.40 3.47 22.97
N LEU A 123 11.77 4.39 22.22
CA LEU A 123 12.20 5.79 22.15
C LEU A 123 11.97 6.55 23.47
N LEU A 124 10.82 6.33 24.11
CA LEU A 124 10.41 7.05 25.32
C LEU A 124 11.01 6.48 26.61
N GLY A 125 11.77 5.39 26.53
CA GLY A 125 12.38 4.72 27.68
C GLY A 125 11.34 4.10 28.62
N ARG A 126 10.21 3.61 28.09
CA ARG A 126 9.09 3.03 28.86
C ARG A 126 8.79 1.61 28.47
#